data_AF-A0A0D8ZT25-F1
#
_entry.id   AF-A0A0D8ZT25-F1
#
_cell.length_a   1.000
_cell.length_b   1.000
_cell.length_c   1.000
_cell.angle_alpha   90.00
_cell.angle_beta   90.00
_cell.angle_gamma   90.00
#
_symmetry.space_group_name_H-M   'P 1'
#
loop_
_entity.id
_entity.type
_entity.pdbx_description
1 polymer ?
#
loop_
_entity_poly.entity_id
_entity_poly.type
_entity_poly.pdbx_seq_one_letter_code
_entity_poly.pdbx_strand_id
1 'polypeptide(L)'
;MKLCRTIAMATLISMGINGQSVLANKEKTIPVVGLWEGIDFDDGASHLRSIRRNEDGTFSVSGNATYYTMCNGTDRGLINGTGVVENGVLKTKVSLTCFNNGRIIEGLESNYVLDGKNGTLTELRGFGVKPPIIFHLISPRPKY
;
A
#
# COMPACT_ATOMS: atom_id res chain seq x y z
N MET A 1 -15.71 4.53 -86.65
CA MET A 1 -16.76 5.07 -85.76
C MET A 1 -17.17 4.00 -84.74
N LYS A 2 -17.40 4.42 -83.48
CA LYS A 2 -17.68 3.65 -82.24
C LYS A 2 -16.42 3.36 -81.40
N LEU A 3 -15.90 4.38 -80.71
CA LEU A 3 -16.23 4.90 -79.37
C LEU A 3 -15.64 4.04 -78.23
N CYS A 4 -14.57 4.60 -77.69
CA CYS A 4 -13.86 4.30 -76.45
C CYS A 4 -14.80 4.28 -75.22
N ARG A 5 -14.63 3.32 -74.31
CA ARG A 5 -14.92 3.51 -72.87
C ARG A 5 -13.95 2.69 -72.02
N THR A 6 -12.87 3.34 -71.62
CA THR A 6 -11.98 2.93 -70.54
C THR A 6 -12.69 3.19 -69.21
N ILE A 7 -12.93 2.16 -68.40
CA ILE A 7 -13.43 2.31 -67.03
C ILE A 7 -12.20 2.39 -66.12
N ALA A 8 -11.90 3.59 -65.63
CA ALA A 8 -10.93 3.78 -64.55
C ALA A 8 -11.59 3.39 -63.22
N MET A 9 -11.15 2.28 -62.62
CA MET A 9 -11.49 1.92 -61.25
C MET A 9 -10.67 2.81 -60.30
N ALA A 10 -11.34 3.76 -59.65
CA ALA A 10 -10.75 4.52 -58.57
C ALA A 10 -10.74 3.66 -57.29
N THR A 11 -9.57 3.15 -56.93
CA THR A 11 -9.36 2.45 -55.67
C THR A 11 -9.30 3.48 -54.54
N LEU A 12 -10.37 3.59 -53.73
CA LEU A 12 -10.33 4.32 -52.47
C LEU A 12 -9.39 3.60 -51.50
N ILE A 13 -8.28 4.24 -51.15
CA ILE A 13 -7.45 3.87 -50.00
C ILE A 13 -8.20 4.35 -48.77
N SER A 14 -8.91 3.46 -48.07
CA SER A 14 -9.37 3.75 -46.72
C SER A 14 -8.16 3.71 -45.79
N MET A 15 -7.61 4.88 -45.47
CA MET A 15 -6.74 5.05 -44.30
C MET A 15 -7.60 4.85 -43.05
N GLY A 16 -7.78 3.58 -42.66
CA GLY A 16 -8.28 3.21 -41.36
C GLY A 16 -7.25 3.60 -40.32
N ILE A 17 -7.43 4.76 -39.72
CA ILE A 17 -6.74 5.18 -38.51
C ILE A 17 -7.22 4.20 -37.44
N ASN A 18 -6.49 3.11 -37.22
CA ASN A 18 -6.66 2.26 -36.05
C ASN A 18 -6.22 3.09 -34.84
N GLY A 19 -7.10 3.99 -34.42
CA GLY A 19 -7.11 4.56 -33.08
C GLY A 19 -7.44 3.45 -32.10
N GLN A 20 -6.50 2.52 -31.89
CA GLN A 20 -6.40 1.85 -30.61
C GLN A 20 -6.10 2.95 -29.61
N SER A 21 -7.15 3.38 -28.93
CA SER A 21 -7.01 4.11 -27.68
C SER A 21 -6.10 3.25 -26.79
N VAL A 22 -4.84 3.66 -26.71
CA VAL A 22 -3.93 3.25 -25.65
C VAL A 22 -4.47 3.91 -24.38
N LEU A 23 -5.61 3.41 -23.89
CA LEU A 23 -5.91 3.42 -22.47
C LEU A 23 -4.93 2.41 -21.88
N ALA A 24 -3.66 2.81 -21.82
CA ALA A 24 -2.75 2.28 -20.83
C ALA A 24 -3.45 2.56 -19.50
N ASN A 25 -4.15 1.55 -18.99
CA ASN A 25 -4.57 1.51 -17.62
C ASN A 25 -3.25 1.43 -16.86
N LYS A 26 -2.65 2.60 -16.63
CA LYS A 26 -1.42 2.76 -15.87
C LYS A 26 -1.84 2.36 -14.47
N GLU A 27 -1.73 1.06 -14.18
CA GLU A 27 -1.99 0.47 -12.87
C GLU A 27 -1.35 1.42 -11.88
N LYS A 28 -2.19 2.17 -11.17
CA LYS A 28 -1.71 3.21 -10.27
C LYS A 28 -1.04 2.46 -9.15
N THR A 29 0.27 2.27 -9.24
CA THR A 29 1.05 1.62 -8.21
C THR A 29 0.89 2.42 -6.93
N ILE A 30 0.23 1.80 -5.96
CA ILE A 30 -0.05 2.42 -4.66
C ILE A 30 1.27 2.40 -3.87
N PRO A 31 1.77 3.54 -3.37
CA PRO A 31 3.03 3.57 -2.65
C PRO A 31 2.85 2.98 -1.25
N VAL A 32 3.86 2.26 -0.74
CA VAL A 32 3.91 1.85 0.69
C VAL A 32 3.94 3.06 1.65
N VAL A 33 4.42 4.20 1.16
CA VAL A 33 4.55 5.45 1.91
C VAL A 33 3.20 6.18 1.98
N GLY A 34 2.75 6.46 3.19
CA GLY A 34 1.48 7.15 3.43
C GLY A 34 0.94 6.91 4.84
N LEU A 35 -0.28 7.38 5.07
CA LEU A 35 -1.08 7.07 6.25
C LEU A 35 -2.09 5.97 5.91
N TRP A 36 -2.09 4.93 6.72
CA TRP A 36 -2.86 3.70 6.56
C TRP A 36 -3.73 3.44 7.79
N GLU A 37 -4.93 2.91 7.59
CA GLU A 37 -5.82 2.46 8.68
C GLU A 37 -6.31 1.04 8.45
N GLY A 38 -6.33 0.25 9.52
CA GLY A 38 -6.88 -1.10 9.52
C GLY A 38 -7.60 -1.37 10.83
N ILE A 39 -8.47 -2.38 10.82
CA ILE A 39 -9.11 -2.89 12.03
C ILE A 39 -8.45 -4.23 12.36
N ASP A 40 -7.99 -4.38 13.60
CA ASP A 40 -7.54 -5.68 14.10
C ASP A 40 -8.75 -6.59 14.24
N PHE A 41 -8.75 -7.69 13.49
CA PHE A 41 -9.89 -8.62 13.47
C PHE A 41 -10.06 -9.34 14.81
N ASP A 42 -8.99 -9.46 15.61
CA ASP A 42 -9.03 -10.21 16.87
C ASP A 42 -9.82 -9.49 17.97
N ASP A 43 -9.74 -8.17 18.03
CA ASP A 43 -10.29 -7.36 19.13
C ASP A 43 -11.06 -6.11 18.67
N GLY A 44 -11.16 -5.87 17.35
CA GLY A 44 -11.87 -4.73 16.77
C GLY A 44 -11.14 -3.40 16.92
N ALA A 45 -9.88 -3.38 17.36
CA ALA A 45 -9.13 -2.15 17.52
C ALA A 45 -8.91 -1.45 16.17
N SER A 46 -9.08 -0.13 16.11
CA SER A 46 -8.61 0.67 14.97
C SER A 46 -7.12 0.94 15.12
N HIS A 47 -6.37 0.66 14.05
CA HIS A 47 -4.93 0.80 13.96
C HIS A 47 -4.59 1.80 12.87
N LEU A 48 -3.74 2.77 13.20
CA LEU A 48 -3.13 3.68 12.23
C LEU A 48 -1.65 3.36 12.05
N ARG A 49 -1.16 3.51 10.81
CA ARG A 49 0.27 3.42 10.45
C ARG A 49 0.65 4.56 9.53
N SER A 50 1.62 5.35 9.96
CA SER A 50 2.33 6.31 9.12
C SER A 50 3.65 5.69 8.70
N ILE A 51 3.85 5.54 7.39
CA ILE A 51 5.07 4.98 6.80
C ILE A 51 5.72 6.05 5.95
N ARG A 52 7.00 6.34 6.23
CA ARG A 52 7.79 7.35 5.54
C ARG A 52 9.11 6.76 5.06
N ARG A 53 9.50 7.03 3.81
CA ARG A 53 10.86 6.76 3.33
C ARG A 53 11.83 7.83 3.84
N ASN A 54 12.97 7.39 4.34
CA ASN A 54 14.09 8.20 4.82
C ASN A 54 15.10 8.46 3.69
N GLU A 55 16.03 9.40 3.91
CA GLU A 55 17.04 9.80 2.92
C GLU A 55 18.06 8.68 2.65
N ASP A 56 18.39 7.89 3.67
CA ASP A 56 19.26 6.71 3.60
C ASP A 56 18.61 5.49 2.93
N GLY A 57 17.36 5.62 2.46
CA GLY A 57 16.60 4.55 1.82
C GLY A 57 15.87 3.62 2.78
N THR A 58 16.03 3.78 4.10
CA THR A 58 15.23 3.07 5.11
C THR A 58 13.81 3.64 5.20
N PHE A 59 12.97 3.01 6.01
CA PHE A 59 11.60 3.46 6.26
C PHE A 59 11.40 3.69 7.75
N SER A 60 10.81 4.82 8.12
CA SER A 60 10.25 5.05 9.44
C SER A 60 8.80 4.59 9.45
N VAL A 61 8.42 3.89 10.51
CA VAL A 61 7.04 3.49 10.79
C VAL A 61 6.66 4.05 12.15
N SER A 62 5.53 4.74 12.20
CA SER A 62 4.89 5.14 13.45
C SER A 62 3.40 4.83 13.38
N GLY A 63 2.74 4.73 14.53
CA GLY A 63 1.33 4.39 14.53
C GLY A 63 0.75 4.31 15.92
N ASN A 64 -0.57 4.24 16.00
CA ASN A 64 -1.29 4.03 17.24
C ASN A 64 -2.40 3.01 17.01
N ALA A 65 -2.96 2.50 18.11
CA ALA A 65 -4.19 1.73 18.07
C ALA A 65 -5.11 2.13 19.22
N THR A 66 -6.41 1.89 19.04
CA THR A 66 -7.43 2.07 20.08
C THR A 66 -7.45 0.95 21.12
N TYR A 67 -6.57 -0.04 20.99
CA TYR A 67 -6.32 -1.05 22.00
C TYR A 67 -5.00 -1.77 21.67
N TYR A 68 -4.22 -2.12 22.69
CA TYR A 68 -3.12 -3.08 22.55
C TYR A 68 -3.20 -4.10 23.69
N THR A 69 -3.38 -5.38 23.35
CA THR A 69 -3.32 -6.48 24.32
C THR A 69 -1.99 -6.44 25.12
N MET A 70 -0.89 -6.14 24.42
CA MET A 70 0.45 -5.99 25.02
C MET A 70 0.60 -4.79 25.96
N CYS A 71 -0.42 -3.95 26.15
CA CYS A 71 -0.41 -2.85 27.12
C CYS A 71 -1.26 -3.17 28.35
N ASN A 72 -1.29 -4.43 28.77
CA ASN A 72 -2.16 -4.95 29.84
C ASN A 72 -3.65 -4.79 29.50
N GLY A 73 -3.98 -4.90 28.22
CA GLY A 73 -5.34 -4.77 27.72
C GLY A 73 -5.95 -3.39 27.91
N THR A 74 -5.18 -2.32 27.67
CA THR A 74 -5.69 -0.95 27.72
C THR A 74 -5.70 -0.26 26.37
N ASP A 75 -6.50 0.80 26.30
CA ASP A 75 -7.04 1.41 25.08
C ASP A 75 -6.03 2.14 24.19
N ARG A 76 -4.80 2.47 24.61
CA ARG A 76 -3.92 3.32 23.77
C ARG A 76 -2.44 3.02 23.92
N GLY A 77 -1.76 2.96 22.78
CA GLY A 77 -0.32 2.91 22.69
C GLY A 77 0.18 3.53 21.39
N LEU A 78 1.48 3.82 21.35
CA LEU A 78 2.18 4.34 20.19
C LEU A 78 3.26 3.33 19.79
N ILE A 79 3.29 2.95 18.52
CA ILE A 79 4.41 2.25 17.93
C ILE A 79 5.31 3.22 17.19
N ASN A 80 6.62 3.02 17.29
CA ASN A 80 7.61 3.72 16.46
C ASN A 80 8.75 2.78 16.11
N GLY A 81 9.31 2.91 14.92
CA GLY A 81 10.47 2.13 14.54
C GLY A 81 10.96 2.44 13.15
N THR A 82 11.89 1.61 12.72
CA THR A 82 12.48 1.68 11.39
C THR A 82 12.53 0.30 10.75
N GLY A 83 12.65 0.30 9.43
CA GLY A 83 12.70 -0.92 8.66
C GLY A 83 13.31 -0.75 7.28
N VAL A 84 13.46 -1.89 6.62
CA VAL A 84 14.01 -2.02 5.27
C VAL A 84 13.08 -2.89 4.44
N VAL A 85 13.06 -2.64 3.13
CA VAL A 85 12.31 -3.50 2.20
C VAL A 85 13.24 -4.61 1.70
N GLU A 86 12.87 -5.85 1.98
CA GLU A 86 13.59 -7.04 1.53
C GLU A 86 12.60 -8.00 0.88
N ASN A 87 12.87 -8.43 -0.36
CA ASN A 87 12.01 -9.34 -1.12
C ASN A 87 10.53 -8.89 -1.16
N GLY A 88 10.29 -7.58 -1.28
CA GLY A 88 8.94 -7.00 -1.34
C GLY A 88 8.23 -6.87 0.02
N VAL A 89 8.89 -7.24 1.12
CA VAL A 89 8.36 -7.10 2.49
C VAL A 89 9.07 -5.96 3.19
N LEU A 90 8.31 -5.00 3.73
CA LEU A 90 8.85 -4.01 4.66
C LEU A 90 9.03 -4.67 6.02
N LYS A 91 10.26 -5.05 6.36
CA LYS A 91 10.60 -5.62 7.66
C LYS A 91 10.96 -4.53 8.64
N THR A 92 10.30 -4.47 9.79
CA THR A 92 10.53 -3.41 10.78
C THR A 92 10.80 -3.95 12.16
N LYS A 93 11.61 -3.20 12.91
CA LYS A 93 11.73 -3.33 14.36
C LYS A 93 11.13 -2.10 14.99
N VAL A 94 10.16 -2.29 15.87
CA VAL A 94 9.41 -1.21 16.52
C VAL A 94 9.50 -1.33 18.04
N SER A 95 9.34 -0.19 18.71
CA SER A 95 8.97 -0.11 20.11
C SER A 95 7.48 0.18 20.24
N LEU A 96 6.85 -0.35 21.29
CA LEU A 96 5.49 -0.02 21.71
C LEU A 96 5.55 0.71 23.04
N THR A 97 5.11 1.96 23.05
CA THR A 97 4.92 2.75 24.26
C THR A 97 3.45 2.66 24.68
N CYS A 98 3.20 2.09 25.86
CA CYS A 98 1.89 1.98 26.47
C CYS A 98 1.56 3.24 27.27
N PHE A 99 0.48 3.93 26.95
CA PHE A 99 0.17 5.24 27.57
C PHE A 99 -0.37 5.12 29.00
N ASN A 100 -1.00 3.99 29.35
CA ASN A 100 -1.57 3.76 30.67
C ASN A 100 -0.52 3.69 31.79
N ASN A 101 0.66 3.17 31.50
CA ASN A 101 1.68 2.87 32.50
C ASN A 101 3.10 3.33 32.10
N GLY A 102 3.25 3.93 30.92
CA GLY A 102 4.54 4.37 30.40
C GLY A 102 5.49 3.22 30.02
N ARG A 103 5.04 1.96 30.04
CA ARG A 103 5.88 0.81 29.66
C ARG A 103 6.28 0.92 28.20
N ILE A 104 7.57 0.72 27.94
CA ILE A 104 8.12 0.62 26.59
C ILE A 104 8.53 -0.84 26.36
N ILE A 105 8.03 -1.43 25.28
CA ILE A 105 8.40 -2.78 24.84
C ILE A 105 9.17 -2.62 23.54
N GLU A 106 10.46 -2.96 23.54
CA GLU A 106 11.34 -2.79 22.38
C GLU A 106 11.53 -4.08 21.59
N GLY A 107 12.04 -3.93 20.35
CA GLY A 107 12.45 -5.06 19.53
C GLY A 107 11.29 -5.89 18.97
N LEU A 108 10.08 -5.33 18.93
CA LEU A 108 8.93 -6.00 18.31
C LEU A 108 9.10 -6.02 16.80
N GLU A 109 8.81 -7.16 16.18
CA GLU A 109 8.79 -7.27 14.73
C GLU A 109 7.40 -6.96 14.19
N SER A 110 7.33 -6.08 13.20
CA SER A 110 6.09 -5.75 12.49
C SER A 110 6.42 -5.66 11.01
N ASN A 111 5.97 -6.65 10.23
CA ASN A 111 6.37 -6.79 8.84
C ASN A 111 5.18 -6.49 7.95
N TYR A 112 5.37 -5.76 6.86
CA TYR A 112 4.28 -5.32 5.99
C TYR A 112 4.46 -5.78 4.55
N VAL A 113 3.38 -6.29 3.96
CA VAL A 113 3.31 -6.66 2.54
C VAL A 113 2.31 -5.75 1.84
N LEU A 114 2.78 -5.04 0.82
CA LEU A 114 1.92 -4.21 -0.01
C LEU A 114 1.27 -5.07 -1.09
N ASP A 115 -0.06 -5.07 -1.14
CA ASP A 115 -0.82 -5.58 -2.27
C ASP A 115 -1.09 -4.42 -3.23
N GLY A 116 -0.26 -4.29 -4.26
CA GLY A 116 -0.38 -3.22 -5.24
C GLY A 116 -1.67 -3.29 -6.08
N LYS A 117 -2.31 -4.45 -6.19
CA LYS A 117 -3.55 -4.63 -6.97
C LYS A 117 -4.77 -4.16 -6.19
N ASN A 118 -4.83 -4.54 -4.91
CA ASN A 118 -5.95 -4.19 -4.04
C ASN A 118 -5.74 -2.87 -3.29
N GLY A 119 -4.53 -2.32 -3.32
CA GLY A 119 -4.21 -1.07 -2.65
C GLY A 119 -4.20 -1.17 -1.14
N THR A 120 -3.92 -2.37 -0.63
CA THR A 120 -3.89 -2.66 0.79
C THR A 120 -2.49 -2.93 1.27
N LEU A 121 -2.27 -2.71 2.56
CA LEU A 121 -1.03 -3.05 3.24
C LEU A 121 -1.37 -4.09 4.30
N THR A 122 -0.72 -5.24 4.28
CA THR A 122 -0.98 -6.35 5.20
C THR A 122 0.12 -6.41 6.25
N GLU A 123 -0.21 -6.23 7.53
CA GLU A 123 0.73 -6.47 8.63
C GLU A 123 0.78 -7.98 8.93
N LEU A 124 1.93 -8.59 8.66
CA LEU A 124 2.23 -9.97 8.99
C LEU A 124 2.52 -10.07 10.49
N ARG A 125 1.58 -10.66 11.22
CA ARG A 125 1.75 -10.95 12.65
C ARG A 125 2.52 -12.27 12.81
N GLY A 126 3.45 -12.31 13.75
CA GLY A 126 4.23 -13.52 14.05
C GLY A 126 3.33 -14.68 14.49
N PHE A 127 3.48 -15.81 13.81
CA PHE A 127 2.98 -17.16 14.12
C PHE A 127 1.46 -17.38 14.15
N GLY A 128 0.91 -17.73 12.99
CA GLY A 128 0.06 -18.92 12.77
C GLY A 128 -1.36 -18.96 13.35
N VAL A 129 -1.73 -18.08 14.29
CA VAL A 129 -3.04 -18.16 14.97
C VAL A 129 -3.85 -16.87 14.81
N LYS A 130 -3.22 -15.75 14.49
CA LYS A 130 -3.90 -14.46 14.37
C LYS A 130 -3.98 -14.02 12.91
N PRO A 131 -5.17 -13.68 12.39
CA PRO A 131 -5.30 -13.08 11.07
C PRO A 131 -4.44 -11.82 10.97
N PRO A 132 -3.89 -11.52 9.78
CA PRO A 132 -3.16 -10.29 9.57
C PRO A 132 -4.12 -9.09 9.66
N ILE A 133 -3.56 -7.92 9.97
CA ILE A 133 -4.32 -6.67 9.87
C ILE A 133 -4.19 -6.16 8.44
N ILE A 134 -5.33 -5.95 7.78
CA ILE A 134 -5.39 -5.37 6.44
C ILE A 134 -5.64 -3.87 6.60
N PHE A 135 -4.69 -3.07 6.13
CA PHE A 135 -4.78 -1.63 6.14
C PHE A 135 -5.14 -1.09 4.75
N HIS A 136 -5.90 0.00 4.76
CA HIS A 136 -6.27 0.79 3.59
C HIS A 136 -5.58 2.15 3.65
N LEU A 137 -5.14 2.64 2.49
CA LEU A 137 -4.48 3.94 2.39
C LEU A 137 -5.51 5.06 2.58
N ILE A 138 -5.33 5.87 3.61
CA ILE A 138 -6.15 7.06 3.86
C ILE A 138 -5.55 8.28 3.16
N SER A 139 -4.23 8.45 3.24
CA SER A 139 -3.55 9.63 2.72
C SER A 139 -2.22 9.26 2.09
N PRO A 140 -2.06 9.36 0.75
CA PRO A 140 -0.77 9.20 0.13
C PRO A 140 0.16 10.35 0.53
N ARG A 141 1.46 10.09 0.65
CA ARG A 141 2.42 11.19 0.77
C ARG A 141 2.39 12.04 -0.52
N PRO A 142 2.24 13.38 -0.42
CA PRO A 142 2.29 14.23 -1.61
C PRO A 142 3.67 14.12 -2.28
N LYS A 143 3.66 14.10 -3.62
CA LYS A 143 4.88 14.28 -4.41
C LYS A 143 5.07 15.79 -4.55
N TYR A 144 6.06 16.34 -3.84
CA TYR A 144 6.54 17.70 -4.06
C TYR A 144 7.79 17.64 -4.92
#